data_AF-A0A6J7ZUX0-F1
#
_entry.id   AF-A0A6J7ZUX0-F1
#
_cell.length_a   1.000
_cell.length_b   1.000
_cell.length_c   1.000
_cell.angle_alpha   90.00
_cell.angle_beta   90.00
_cell.angle_gamma   90.00
#
_symmetry.space_group_name_H-M   'P 1'
#
loop_
_entity.id
_entity.type
_entity.pdbx_description
1 polymer ?
#
loop_
_entity_poly.entity_id
_entity_poly.type
_entity_poly.pdbx_seq_one_letter_code
_entity_poly.pdbx_strand_id
1 'polypeptide(L)'
;MDNLKAFLLILCCTCVVPSVLAGRTSKWDHCGCRFADWQSWSKCSSECGGGRQTRERKVWMHTIAGCTEYSDCASSDTSYEFQNCNKICYNGGTYSYYSCNCPHRWRGSCCDEEIICGNPGSVSNGKVVGSEYFYGSTVTYVCNTNYNLTRGSYHQRCGLNAMWTGQKPLCLYANTCISNPCQNGGTCVDGLERYDCKCLAGWDGVNCELDVQPPIQSGCPNDIVRHIYSPTVVVNWTSPSFFDPMNTSLEITQNYPKGYWEFHWGDFQVQYVATKLKNGLRSECSFTVKIRPMPCLELSVGNHSAKVCTNWKTDFGQYCMVFCDSSFTLANENEFDQWYVCGASGKWSPSAELPNCQQQLDPSVIKKRKQYHFSQCNDMSSVNQMTEIFMKRFNSSEFSYFCKNYDKECSKENVSIIC
;
A
#
# COMPACT_ATOMS: atom_id res chain seq x y z
N MET A 1 37.17 -55.38 88.61
CA MET A 1 36.01 -54.60 88.16
C MET A 1 35.51 -55.18 86.85
N ASP A 2 35.10 -56.45 86.78
CA ASP A 2 34.04 -57.19 87.48
C ASP A 2 32.74 -57.28 86.68
N ASN A 3 32.16 -58.48 86.76
CA ASN A 3 30.85 -59.00 86.30
C ASN A 3 30.87 -59.64 84.89
N LEU A 4 31.08 -60.96 84.70
CA LEU A 4 30.81 -62.19 85.50
C LEU A 4 29.31 -62.57 85.55
N LYS A 5 28.98 -63.65 84.82
CA LYS A 5 28.16 -64.85 85.18
C LYS A 5 27.27 -65.31 84.01
N ALA A 6 26.92 -66.58 83.78
CA ALA A 6 27.47 -67.91 84.04
C ALA A 6 26.41 -68.94 83.54
N PHE A 7 26.85 -70.18 83.29
CA PHE A 7 26.08 -71.46 83.30
C PHE A 7 25.13 -71.82 82.14
N LEU A 8 25.41 -72.94 81.43
CA LEU A 8 24.86 -74.27 81.75
C LEU A 8 25.58 -75.41 80.99
N LEU A 9 26.01 -76.44 81.74
CA LEU A 9 26.32 -77.80 81.25
C LEU A 9 25.02 -78.63 81.16
N ILE A 10 24.95 -79.63 80.26
CA ILE A 10 24.84 -81.09 80.58
C ILE A 10 24.65 -81.94 79.30
N LEU A 11 25.44 -83.02 79.28
CA LEU A 11 25.50 -84.28 78.53
C LEU A 11 24.27 -84.81 77.75
N CYS A 12 24.52 -85.48 76.61
CA CYS A 12 24.40 -86.96 76.51
C CYS A 12 25.08 -87.57 75.26
N CYS A 13 25.67 -88.75 75.45
CA CYS A 13 26.34 -89.63 74.48
C CYS A 13 25.42 -90.18 73.36
N THR A 14 26.00 -90.47 72.19
CA THR A 14 26.09 -91.83 71.62
C THR A 14 27.11 -91.88 70.47
N CYS A 15 27.98 -92.90 70.50
CA CYS A 15 28.87 -93.30 69.43
C CYS A 15 28.07 -93.82 68.22
N VAL A 16 28.46 -93.49 66.99
CA VAL A 16 28.59 -94.42 65.84
C VAL A 16 29.55 -93.78 64.82
N VAL A 17 30.68 -94.44 64.54
CA VAL A 17 31.43 -94.28 63.29
C VAL A 17 30.72 -95.12 62.23
N PRO A 18 30.67 -94.69 60.96
CA PRO A 18 31.51 -95.42 60.03
C PRO A 18 32.24 -94.53 59.03
N SER A 19 33.43 -95.02 58.73
CA SER A 19 34.36 -94.57 57.74
C SER A 19 33.84 -94.73 56.30
N VAL A 20 34.58 -94.07 55.39
CA VAL A 20 34.81 -94.36 53.97
C VAL A 20 33.75 -93.90 52.95
N LEU A 21 34.09 -92.93 52.10
CA LEU A 21 34.53 -93.16 50.69
C LEU A 21 34.53 -91.88 49.84
N ALA A 22 35.51 -91.84 48.93
CA ALA A 22 35.62 -91.03 47.71
C ALA A 22 35.95 -89.53 47.92
N GLY A 23 37.15 -89.05 47.59
CA GLY A 23 37.76 -89.24 46.27
C GLY A 23 37.11 -88.31 45.25
N ARG A 24 37.42 -87.01 45.33
CA ARG A 24 37.48 -86.14 44.15
C ARG A 24 38.89 -85.59 44.06
N THR A 25 39.66 -86.27 43.23
CA THR A 25 40.96 -85.85 42.73
C THR A 25 40.86 -84.44 42.14
N SER A 26 41.53 -83.45 42.75
CA SER A 26 41.97 -82.30 41.99
C SER A 26 43.19 -82.74 41.19
N LYS A 27 43.09 -82.57 39.88
CA LYS A 27 43.92 -83.09 38.80
C LYS A 27 45.38 -82.57 38.80
N TRP A 28 46.16 -82.80 39.86
CA TRP A 28 47.46 -82.14 40.09
C TRP A 28 48.61 -83.06 40.53
N ASP A 29 48.57 -84.37 40.24
CA ASP A 29 49.67 -85.28 40.61
C ASP A 29 49.92 -86.36 39.53
N HIS A 30 50.12 -85.96 38.27
CA HIS A 30 50.61 -86.87 37.22
C HIS A 30 51.95 -86.46 36.56
N CYS A 31 52.46 -85.24 36.76
CA CYS A 31 53.68 -84.76 36.10
C CYS A 31 54.72 -84.08 37.04
N GLY A 32 54.59 -84.24 38.36
CA GLY A 32 55.57 -83.70 39.32
C GLY A 32 55.85 -82.19 39.21
N CYS A 33 54.84 -81.38 38.88
CA CYS A 33 55.00 -79.95 38.60
C CYS A 33 55.22 -79.16 39.91
N ARG A 34 56.15 -78.20 39.89
CA ARG A 34 56.36 -77.24 41.00
C ARG A 34 56.24 -75.81 40.48
N PHE A 35 55.51 -74.99 41.21
CA PHE A 35 55.32 -73.57 40.91
C PHE A 35 56.18 -72.74 41.86
N ALA A 36 56.90 -71.76 41.33
CA ALA A 36 57.50 -70.71 42.15
C ALA A 36 56.39 -69.85 42.76
N ASP A 37 56.71 -69.18 43.86
CA ASP A 37 55.88 -68.09 44.34
C ASP A 37 55.75 -67.01 43.26
N TRP A 38 54.59 -66.36 43.22
CA TRP A 38 54.35 -65.23 42.33
C TRP A 38 55.32 -64.10 42.60
N GLN A 39 55.86 -63.50 41.55
CA GLN A 39 56.57 -62.24 41.67
C GLN A 39 55.61 -61.12 42.12
N SER A 40 56.18 -60.03 42.64
CA SER A 40 55.42 -58.81 42.92
C SER A 40 54.77 -58.29 41.64
N TRP A 41 53.58 -57.68 41.79
CA TRP A 41 52.90 -57.02 40.68
C TRP A 41 53.76 -55.91 40.08
N SER A 42 53.72 -55.81 38.76
CA SER A 42 54.27 -54.65 38.04
C SER A 42 53.53 -53.37 38.42
N LYS A 43 54.12 -52.21 38.14
CA LYS A 43 53.40 -50.94 38.27
C LYS A 43 52.20 -50.96 37.34
N CYS A 44 51.09 -50.36 37.77
CA CYS A 44 49.91 -50.22 36.93
C CYS A 44 50.27 -49.46 35.65
N SER A 45 49.74 -49.90 34.51
CA SER A 45 49.98 -49.28 33.21
C SER A 45 49.52 -47.82 33.10
N SER A 46 48.59 -47.41 33.97
CA SER A 46 47.98 -46.07 33.98
C SER A 46 47.84 -45.61 35.43
N GLU A 47 48.04 -44.32 35.70
CA GLU A 47 47.89 -43.77 37.06
C GLU A 47 46.42 -43.53 37.46
N CYS A 48 45.52 -43.49 36.49
CA CYS A 48 44.08 -43.27 36.67
C CYS A 48 43.31 -43.86 35.47
N GLY A 49 41.97 -43.87 35.54
CA GLY A 49 41.14 -44.27 34.40
C GLY A 49 41.01 -45.77 34.14
N GLY A 50 41.62 -46.58 35.00
CA GLY A 50 41.84 -47.99 34.75
C GLY A 50 43.18 -48.25 34.08
N GLY A 51 43.86 -49.29 34.56
CA GLY A 51 45.06 -49.83 33.97
C GLY A 51 45.18 -51.31 34.29
N ARG A 52 46.24 -51.92 33.76
CA ARG A 52 46.54 -53.33 33.99
C ARG A 52 47.90 -53.43 34.67
N GLN A 53 47.97 -54.25 35.70
CA GLN A 53 49.23 -54.72 36.26
C GLN A 53 49.33 -56.21 36.06
N THR A 54 50.55 -56.68 35.93
CA THR A 54 50.89 -58.04 35.53
C THR A 54 51.88 -58.62 36.51
N ARG A 55 51.84 -59.94 36.68
CA ARG A 55 52.86 -60.67 37.43
C ARG A 55 53.09 -62.03 36.79
N GLU A 56 54.29 -62.54 37.01
CA GLU A 56 54.72 -63.81 36.43
C GLU A 56 55.32 -64.70 37.52
N ARG A 57 55.35 -66.00 37.26
CA ARG A 57 56.05 -66.98 38.08
C ARG A 57 56.72 -68.03 37.21
N LYS A 58 57.82 -68.58 37.71
CA LYS A 58 58.49 -69.71 37.05
C LYS A 58 57.75 -71.00 37.36
N VAL A 59 57.59 -71.85 36.34
CA VAL A 59 56.95 -73.16 36.46
C VAL A 59 57.97 -74.22 36.07
N TRP A 60 58.17 -75.21 36.92
CA TRP A 60 59.05 -76.35 36.68
C TRP A 60 58.22 -77.62 36.50
N MET A 61 58.55 -78.41 35.48
CA MET A 61 57.86 -79.68 35.17
C MET A 61 58.89 -80.81 35.16
N HIS A 62 58.59 -81.91 35.85
CA HIS A 62 59.42 -83.12 35.83
C HIS A 62 58.77 -84.17 34.92
N THR A 63 59.38 -84.41 33.75
CA THR A 63 58.87 -85.37 32.76
C THR A 63 59.08 -86.81 33.23
N ILE A 64 58.09 -87.39 33.90
CA ILE A 64 58.04 -88.83 34.19
C ILE A 64 56.79 -89.38 33.49
N ALA A 65 57.00 -90.04 32.34
CA ALA A 65 56.04 -90.80 31.53
C ALA A 65 54.65 -90.16 31.29
N GLY A 66 54.54 -89.36 30.23
CA GLY A 66 53.24 -89.07 29.57
C GLY A 66 52.83 -87.59 29.43
N CYS A 67 53.60 -86.64 29.97
CA CYS A 67 53.29 -85.21 29.90
C CYS A 67 54.32 -84.48 29.02
N THR A 68 53.86 -83.80 27.96
CA THR A 68 54.74 -83.11 26.98
C THR A 68 54.43 -81.62 26.82
N GLU A 69 53.29 -81.14 27.33
CA GLU A 69 52.86 -79.75 27.18
C GLU A 69 52.49 -79.09 28.53
N TYR A 70 52.61 -77.76 28.61
CA TYR A 70 52.31 -76.98 29.83
C TYR A 70 50.87 -77.19 30.35
N SER A 71 49.93 -77.43 29.43
CA SER A 71 48.52 -77.75 29.69
C SER A 71 48.30 -79.04 30.49
N ASP A 72 49.29 -79.96 30.48
CA ASP A 72 49.25 -81.20 31.25
C ASP A 72 49.46 -80.95 32.76
N CYS A 73 50.17 -79.88 33.12
CA CYS A 73 50.35 -79.46 34.52
C CYS A 73 49.16 -78.66 35.04
N ALA A 74 48.50 -77.83 34.21
CA ALA A 74 47.44 -76.93 34.64
C ALA A 74 46.54 -76.50 33.47
N SER A 75 45.31 -77.02 33.39
CA SER A 75 44.37 -76.61 32.33
C SER A 75 43.79 -75.20 32.53
N SER A 76 43.98 -74.58 33.71
CA SER A 76 43.41 -73.28 34.07
C SER A 76 44.32 -72.40 34.92
N ASP A 77 45.60 -72.76 35.13
CA ASP A 77 46.54 -72.01 35.96
C ASP A 77 47.77 -71.59 35.13
N THR A 78 47.99 -70.29 34.99
CA THR A 78 48.92 -69.71 34.03
C THR A 78 50.25 -69.30 34.68
N SER A 79 51.30 -69.15 33.87
CA SER A 79 52.59 -68.56 34.28
C SER A 79 52.55 -67.02 34.33
N TYR A 80 51.48 -66.44 33.81
CA TYR A 80 51.23 -65.00 33.68
C TYR A 80 49.82 -64.69 34.14
N GLU A 81 49.70 -63.69 35.02
CA GLU A 81 48.43 -63.20 35.53
C GLU A 81 48.33 -61.69 35.33
N PHE A 82 47.12 -61.21 35.07
CA PHE A 82 46.83 -59.79 35.01
C PHE A 82 45.71 -59.44 35.98
N GLN A 83 45.74 -58.22 36.50
CA GLN A 83 44.61 -57.65 37.22
C GLN A 83 44.43 -56.17 36.87
N ASN A 84 43.19 -55.71 36.96
CA ASN A 84 42.89 -54.30 36.78
C ASN A 84 43.33 -53.51 38.01
N CYS A 85 43.91 -52.35 37.78
CA CYS A 85 44.42 -51.45 38.81
C CYS A 85 44.01 -50.01 38.51
N ASN A 86 44.21 -49.13 39.50
CA ASN A 86 43.95 -47.68 39.42
C ASN A 86 42.53 -47.32 38.92
N LYS A 87 41.55 -47.67 39.76
CA LYS A 87 40.11 -47.35 39.59
C LYS A 87 39.77 -45.89 39.94
N ILE A 88 40.76 -45.01 39.96
CA ILE A 88 40.59 -43.61 40.33
C ILE A 88 40.03 -42.87 39.11
N CYS A 89 38.90 -42.20 39.32
CA CYS A 89 38.28 -41.29 38.37
C CYS A 89 38.22 -39.90 39.01
N TYR A 90 38.66 -38.88 38.29
CA TYR A 90 38.61 -37.51 38.79
C TYR A 90 37.24 -36.87 38.55
N ASN A 91 37.03 -35.69 39.16
CA ASN A 91 35.87 -34.82 38.93
C ASN A 91 34.49 -35.50 39.07
N GLY A 92 34.37 -36.46 40.00
CA GLY A 92 33.11 -37.17 40.26
C GLY A 92 32.79 -38.29 39.26
N GLY A 93 33.75 -38.71 38.44
CA GLY A 93 33.60 -39.87 37.57
C GLY A 93 33.38 -41.18 38.34
N THR A 94 32.66 -42.11 37.72
CA THR A 94 32.36 -43.42 38.30
C THR A 94 33.08 -44.51 37.53
N TYR A 95 33.79 -45.40 38.22
CA TYR A 95 34.50 -46.49 37.57
C TYR A 95 33.54 -47.66 37.28
N SER A 96 33.39 -48.04 36.01
CA SER A 96 32.55 -49.15 35.59
C SER A 96 33.15 -49.85 34.37
N TYR A 97 33.00 -51.18 34.30
CA TYR A 97 33.43 -52.00 33.15
C TYR A 97 34.85 -51.67 32.66
N TYR A 98 35.81 -51.58 33.59
CA TYR A 98 37.24 -51.34 33.34
C TYR A 98 37.64 -49.93 32.88
N SER A 99 36.73 -48.94 32.95
CA SER A 99 37.03 -47.55 32.58
C SER A 99 36.26 -46.56 33.45
N CYS A 100 36.63 -45.28 33.40
CA CYS A 100 35.87 -44.22 34.05
C CYS A 100 34.73 -43.73 33.16
N ASN A 101 33.50 -43.73 33.70
CA ASN A 101 32.36 -43.02 33.15
C ASN A 101 32.40 -41.58 33.67
N CYS A 102 32.69 -40.64 32.77
CA CYS A 102 32.83 -39.24 33.12
C CYS A 102 31.46 -38.53 33.21
N PRO A 103 31.27 -37.62 34.17
CA PRO A 103 30.08 -36.79 34.24
C PRO A 103 30.03 -35.83 33.04
N HIS A 104 28.82 -35.35 32.73
CA HIS A 104 28.61 -34.28 31.76
C HIS A 104 29.56 -33.11 32.07
N ARG A 105 30.40 -32.72 31.08
CA ARG A 105 31.47 -31.69 31.12
C ARG A 105 32.92 -32.21 31.13
N TRP A 106 33.15 -33.46 31.51
CA TRP A 106 34.50 -34.05 31.55
C TRP A 106 34.67 -35.17 30.52
N ARG A 107 35.88 -35.35 30.02
CA ARG A 107 36.29 -36.42 29.11
C ARG A 107 37.68 -36.95 29.46
N GLY A 108 38.17 -37.89 28.65
CA GLY A 108 39.46 -38.55 28.87
C GLY A 108 39.30 -39.80 29.72
N SER A 109 40.30 -40.69 29.67
CA SER A 109 40.28 -41.93 30.44
C SER A 109 40.18 -41.69 31.95
N CYS A 110 40.69 -40.57 32.45
CA CYS A 110 40.69 -40.21 33.86
C CYS A 110 39.63 -39.18 34.29
N CYS A 111 38.82 -38.68 33.35
CA CYS A 111 37.85 -37.59 33.56
C CYS A 111 38.46 -36.27 34.05
N ASP A 112 39.69 -35.98 33.63
CA ASP A 112 40.48 -34.80 33.97
C ASP A 112 40.49 -33.74 32.86
N GLU A 113 40.03 -34.07 31.65
CA GLU A 113 39.91 -33.11 30.56
C GLU A 113 38.53 -32.45 30.56
N GLU A 114 38.47 -31.13 30.69
CA GLU A 114 37.23 -30.38 30.51
C GLU A 114 36.87 -30.28 29.02
N ILE A 115 35.61 -30.53 28.66
CA ILE A 115 35.12 -30.40 27.28
C ILE A 115 34.94 -28.92 26.97
N ILE A 116 35.77 -28.40 26.07
CA ILE A 116 35.77 -26.99 25.63
C ILE A 116 35.65 -26.94 24.10
N CYS A 117 34.62 -26.28 23.56
CA CYS A 117 34.38 -26.18 22.11
C CYS A 117 35.17 -25.06 21.41
N GLY A 118 35.90 -24.24 22.17
CA GLY A 118 36.66 -23.09 21.66
C GLY A 118 35.77 -21.92 21.22
N ASN A 119 36.40 -20.78 20.91
CA ASN A 119 35.68 -19.59 20.46
C ASN A 119 35.04 -19.85 19.06
N PRO A 120 33.71 -19.72 18.91
CA PRO A 120 33.01 -19.95 17.63
C PRO A 120 33.35 -18.93 16.53
N GLY A 121 34.10 -17.86 16.86
CA GLY A 121 34.55 -16.81 15.94
C GLY A 121 33.45 -15.81 15.58
N SER A 122 33.84 -14.67 15.00
CA SER A 122 32.91 -13.61 14.60
C SER A 122 32.05 -13.98 13.38
N VAL A 123 30.90 -13.32 13.22
CA VAL A 123 30.07 -13.38 12.01
C VAL A 123 30.17 -12.01 11.30
N SER A 124 30.24 -12.01 9.97
CA SER A 124 30.22 -10.75 9.21
C SER A 124 28.89 -10.04 9.45
N ASN A 125 28.91 -8.71 9.64
CA ASN A 125 27.70 -7.91 9.89
C ASN A 125 26.82 -8.43 11.05
N GLY A 126 27.46 -8.92 12.11
CA GLY A 126 26.79 -9.33 13.33
C GLY A 126 27.76 -9.56 14.49
N LYS A 127 27.22 -10.05 15.60
CA LYS A 127 27.95 -10.37 16.83
C LYS A 127 27.51 -11.72 17.39
N VAL A 128 28.41 -12.36 18.12
CA VAL A 128 28.12 -13.56 18.91
C VAL A 128 27.87 -13.13 20.36
N VAL A 129 26.79 -13.61 20.95
CA VAL A 129 26.41 -13.40 22.34
C VAL A 129 26.63 -14.70 23.10
N GLY A 130 27.48 -14.65 24.13
CA GLY A 130 27.88 -15.78 24.95
C GLY A 130 29.39 -15.74 25.22
N SER A 131 29.78 -16.01 26.47
CA SER A 131 31.18 -15.94 26.93
C SER A 131 31.71 -17.28 27.46
N GLU A 132 30.84 -18.28 27.60
CA GLU A 132 31.15 -19.60 28.13
C GLU A 132 31.20 -20.63 26.98
N TYR A 133 32.23 -21.48 26.96
CA TYR A 133 32.49 -22.41 25.86
C TYR A 133 32.65 -23.87 26.31
N PHE A 134 32.13 -24.21 27.49
CA PHE A 134 32.16 -25.57 28.02
C PHE A 134 30.96 -26.41 27.53
N TYR A 135 31.00 -27.72 27.77
CA TYR A 135 29.91 -28.62 27.40
C TYR A 135 28.53 -28.11 27.81
N GLY A 136 27.60 -28.09 26.86
CA GLY A 136 26.23 -27.65 27.09
C GLY A 136 26.02 -26.13 27.04
N SER A 137 27.09 -25.31 27.05
CA SER A 137 27.00 -23.87 26.80
C SER A 137 26.39 -23.59 25.42
N THR A 138 25.63 -22.50 25.32
CA THR A 138 24.97 -22.06 24.09
C THR A 138 25.44 -20.67 23.73
N VAL A 139 25.80 -20.46 22.47
CA VAL A 139 26.09 -19.15 21.90
C VAL A 139 24.98 -18.76 20.93
N THR A 140 24.64 -17.47 20.90
CA THR A 140 23.60 -16.92 20.03
C THR A 140 24.21 -15.95 19.05
N TYR A 141 23.85 -16.06 17.78
CA TYR A 141 24.26 -15.14 16.73
C TYR A 141 23.22 -14.04 16.60
N VAL A 142 23.66 -12.79 16.58
CA VAL A 142 22.80 -11.61 16.44
C VAL A 142 23.37 -10.76 15.31
N CYS A 143 22.60 -10.53 14.25
CA CYS A 143 23.03 -9.68 13.16
C CYS A 143 22.97 -8.19 13.53
N ASN A 144 23.79 -7.39 12.87
CA ASN A 144 23.71 -5.93 12.93
C ASN A 144 22.39 -5.46 12.30
N THR A 145 22.00 -4.23 12.60
CA THR A 145 20.83 -3.58 12.00
C THR A 145 20.83 -3.75 10.47
N ASN A 146 19.68 -4.14 9.89
CA ASN A 146 19.48 -4.43 8.45
C ASN A 146 20.06 -5.75 7.91
N TYR A 147 20.48 -6.67 8.78
CA TYR A 147 20.93 -7.98 8.35
C TYR A 147 20.09 -9.08 8.99
N ASN A 148 19.74 -10.09 8.20
CA ASN A 148 18.99 -11.27 8.65
C ASN A 148 19.87 -12.50 8.69
N LEU A 149 19.68 -13.32 9.73
CA LEU A 149 20.31 -14.63 9.87
C LEU A 149 19.81 -15.54 8.75
N THR A 150 20.73 -15.97 7.90
CA THR A 150 20.46 -16.89 6.79
C THR A 150 21.51 -18.00 6.79
N ARG A 151 21.11 -19.20 6.37
CA ARG A 151 21.98 -20.39 6.23
C ARG A 151 22.67 -20.86 7.53
N GLY A 152 21.90 -21.33 8.50
CA GLY A 152 22.46 -21.97 9.69
C GLY A 152 21.54 -21.87 10.90
N SER A 153 22.05 -22.25 12.06
CA SER A 153 21.31 -22.14 13.32
C SER A 153 21.59 -20.80 13.98
N TYR A 154 20.54 -20.09 14.43
CA TYR A 154 20.68 -18.82 15.16
C TYR A 154 21.35 -19.00 16.53
N HIS A 155 21.40 -20.22 17.05
CA HIS A 155 22.15 -20.61 18.24
C HIS A 155 22.92 -21.91 17.98
N GLN A 156 24.07 -22.06 18.63
CA GLN A 156 24.83 -23.30 18.63
C GLN A 156 25.12 -23.73 20.06
N ARG A 157 25.13 -25.04 20.28
CA ARG A 157 25.40 -25.64 21.60
C ARG A 157 26.68 -26.45 21.56
N CYS A 158 27.49 -26.38 22.61
CA CYS A 158 28.72 -27.17 22.72
C CYS A 158 28.39 -28.65 23.00
N GLY A 159 28.77 -29.53 22.07
CA GLY A 159 28.49 -30.97 22.12
C GLY A 159 29.54 -31.80 22.88
N LEU A 160 29.26 -33.10 23.05
CA LEU A 160 30.17 -34.05 23.73
C LEU A 160 31.49 -34.27 22.96
N ASN A 161 31.50 -34.03 21.66
CA ASN A 161 32.67 -34.16 20.79
C ASN A 161 33.57 -32.91 20.78
N ALA A 162 33.35 -31.96 21.70
CA ALA A 162 34.03 -30.65 21.73
C ALA A 162 33.85 -29.84 20.44
N MET A 163 32.71 -29.99 19.76
CA MET A 163 32.33 -29.18 18.60
C MET A 163 31.00 -28.47 18.83
N TRP A 164 30.85 -27.29 18.24
CA TRP A 164 29.57 -26.58 18.18
C TRP A 164 28.59 -27.32 17.28
N THR A 165 27.34 -27.46 17.73
CA THR A 165 26.28 -28.10 16.93
C THR A 165 25.84 -27.20 15.77
N GLY A 166 25.40 -27.81 14.66
CA GLY A 166 24.81 -27.10 13.53
C GLY A 166 25.79 -26.27 12.71
N GLN A 167 25.27 -25.57 11.70
CA GLN A 167 26.05 -24.71 10.82
C GLN A 167 26.02 -23.27 11.33
N LYS A 168 27.19 -22.61 11.33
CA LYS A 168 27.33 -21.20 11.65
C LYS A 168 26.56 -20.33 10.63
N PRO A 169 25.69 -19.42 11.07
CA PRO A 169 24.85 -18.61 10.18
C PRO A 169 25.66 -17.47 9.52
N LEU A 170 25.11 -16.94 8.43
CA LEU A 170 25.56 -15.72 7.76
C LEU A 170 24.55 -14.60 8.02
N CYS A 171 25.03 -13.39 8.28
CA CYS A 171 24.19 -12.20 8.30
C CYS A 171 24.23 -11.57 6.91
N LEU A 172 23.16 -11.80 6.14
CA LEU A 172 22.98 -11.22 4.82
C LEU A 172 22.09 -9.99 4.91
N TYR A 173 22.36 -9.02 4.07
CA TYR A 173 21.60 -7.78 4.02
C TYR A 173 20.13 -8.10 3.72
N ALA A 174 19.24 -7.59 4.55
CA ALA A 174 17.81 -7.81 4.44
C ALA A 174 17.24 -6.86 3.37
N ASN A 175 17.30 -7.28 2.11
CA ASN A 175 16.71 -6.51 1.01
C ASN A 175 15.18 -6.49 1.16
N THR A 176 14.64 -5.31 1.49
CA THR A 176 13.23 -5.06 1.73
C THR A 176 12.36 -5.19 0.48
N CYS A 177 12.98 -5.19 -0.72
CA CYS A 177 12.30 -5.38 -2.00
C CYS A 177 12.12 -6.85 -2.42
N ILE A 178 12.62 -7.84 -1.67
CA ILE A 178 12.51 -9.26 -2.05
C ILE A 178 11.05 -9.72 -2.22
N SER A 179 10.14 -9.16 -1.42
CA SER A 179 8.71 -9.48 -1.51
C SER A 179 7.99 -8.81 -2.68
N ASN A 180 8.67 -7.97 -3.48
CA ASN A 180 8.10 -7.13 -4.52
C ASN A 180 6.84 -6.36 -4.04
N PRO A 181 6.99 -5.47 -3.04
CA PRO A 181 5.84 -4.81 -2.41
C PRO A 181 5.12 -3.81 -3.32
N CYS A 182 5.83 -3.21 -4.29
CA CYS A 182 5.28 -2.19 -5.18
C CYS A 182 4.35 -2.80 -6.24
N GLN A 183 3.15 -2.24 -6.34
CA GLN A 183 2.10 -2.64 -7.28
C GLN A 183 2.16 -1.80 -8.57
N ASN A 184 1.35 -2.20 -9.56
CA ASN A 184 1.10 -1.44 -10.79
C ASN A 184 2.36 -1.00 -11.56
N GLY A 185 3.40 -1.85 -11.54
CA GLY A 185 4.67 -1.58 -12.22
C GLY A 185 5.59 -0.59 -11.51
N GLY A 186 5.30 -0.24 -10.25
CA GLY A 186 6.18 0.56 -9.42
C GLY A 186 7.54 -0.11 -9.22
N THR A 187 8.61 0.69 -9.20
CA THR A 187 9.97 0.19 -8.97
C THR A 187 10.30 0.24 -7.48
N CYS A 188 10.60 -0.91 -6.88
CA CYS A 188 11.01 -0.97 -5.48
C CYS A 188 12.46 -0.50 -5.33
N VAL A 189 12.66 0.47 -4.45
CA VAL A 189 13.98 0.93 -4.03
C VAL A 189 14.19 0.50 -2.58
N ASP A 190 15.19 -0.32 -2.38
CA ASP A 190 15.57 -0.79 -1.06
C ASP A 190 16.22 0.34 -0.24
N GLY A 191 15.87 0.42 1.04
CA GLY A 191 16.33 1.44 1.98
C GLY A 191 16.63 0.88 3.37
N LEU A 192 17.15 1.74 4.25
CA LEU A 192 17.45 1.38 5.64
C LEU A 192 16.14 1.13 6.41
N GLU A 193 15.86 -0.14 6.74
CA GLU A 193 14.66 -0.63 7.45
C GLU A 193 13.30 -0.37 6.75
N ARG A 194 13.30 0.17 5.54
CA ARG A 194 12.10 0.41 4.73
C ARG A 194 12.40 0.25 3.25
N TYR A 195 11.36 -0.01 2.46
CA TYR A 195 11.40 0.17 1.02
C TYR A 195 10.70 1.46 0.64
N ASP A 196 11.09 2.04 -0.49
CA ASP A 196 10.41 3.15 -1.12
C ASP A 196 9.96 2.72 -2.53
N CYS A 197 8.66 2.80 -2.82
CA CYS A 197 8.13 2.51 -4.14
C CYS A 197 8.16 3.75 -5.04
N LYS A 198 8.89 3.67 -6.15
CA LYS A 198 8.82 4.67 -7.21
C LYS A 198 7.66 4.34 -8.14
N CYS A 199 6.54 5.04 -7.96
CA CYS A 199 5.34 4.81 -8.73
C CYS A 199 5.45 5.34 -10.16
N LEU A 200 4.84 4.62 -11.09
CA LEU A 200 4.65 5.10 -12.46
C LEU A 200 3.61 6.22 -12.48
N ALA A 201 3.64 7.04 -13.54
CA ALA A 201 2.69 8.13 -13.71
C ALA A 201 1.25 7.62 -13.59
N GLY A 202 0.48 8.25 -12.71
CA GLY A 202 -0.92 7.90 -12.46
C GLY A 202 -1.17 6.92 -11.33
N TRP A 203 -0.13 6.48 -10.64
CA TRP A 203 -0.23 5.69 -9.40
C TRP A 203 0.44 6.42 -8.24
N ASP A 204 -0.11 6.22 -7.05
CA ASP A 204 0.37 6.80 -5.80
C ASP A 204 0.10 5.82 -4.64
N GLY A 205 0.45 6.21 -3.41
CA GLY A 205 0.37 5.36 -2.23
C GLY A 205 1.70 4.68 -1.91
N VAL A 206 1.78 4.07 -0.72
CA VAL A 206 3.02 3.49 -0.19
C VAL A 206 3.53 2.37 -1.11
N ASN A 207 2.60 1.64 -1.71
CA ASN A 207 2.86 0.53 -2.63
C ASN A 207 2.40 0.83 -4.06
N CYS A 208 2.16 2.09 -4.43
CA CYS A 208 1.59 2.45 -5.74
C CYS A 208 0.20 1.81 -6.00
N GLU A 209 -0.57 1.55 -4.94
CA GLU A 209 -1.88 0.91 -4.98
C GLU A 209 -3.03 1.87 -5.32
N LEU A 210 -2.79 3.19 -5.18
CA LEU A 210 -3.80 4.22 -5.38
C LEU A 210 -3.74 4.71 -6.83
N ASP A 211 -4.83 4.51 -7.56
CA ASP A 211 -5.05 5.14 -8.85
C ASP A 211 -5.36 6.63 -8.63
N VAL A 212 -4.54 7.51 -9.20
CA VAL A 212 -4.69 8.97 -9.12
C VAL A 212 -5.00 9.61 -10.48
N GLN A 213 -5.26 8.80 -11.52
CA GLN A 213 -5.61 9.32 -12.84
C GLN A 213 -7.10 9.66 -12.91
N PRO A 214 -7.49 10.90 -13.26
CA PRO A 214 -8.89 11.19 -13.56
C PRO A 214 -9.32 10.51 -14.87
N PRO A 215 -10.65 10.33 -15.09
CA PRO A 215 -11.14 9.83 -16.37
C PRO A 215 -10.75 10.76 -17.51
N ILE A 216 -10.40 10.20 -18.67
CA ILE A 216 -10.03 10.98 -19.85
C ILE A 216 -11.29 11.37 -20.61
N GLN A 217 -11.40 12.66 -20.90
CA GLN A 217 -12.49 13.26 -21.65
C GLN A 217 -12.08 13.43 -23.12
N SER A 218 -12.92 12.98 -24.05
CA SER A 218 -12.74 13.21 -25.48
C SER A 218 -14.04 13.66 -26.17
N GLY A 219 -13.91 14.43 -27.25
CA GLY A 219 -15.06 14.90 -28.05
C GLY A 219 -15.99 15.88 -27.31
N CYS A 220 -15.45 16.82 -26.52
CA CYS A 220 -16.28 17.86 -25.91
C CYS A 220 -16.81 18.79 -27.02
N PRO A 221 -18.12 19.04 -27.08
CA PRO A 221 -18.67 20.01 -28.02
C PRO A 221 -18.09 21.41 -27.78
N ASN A 222 -17.94 22.18 -28.85
CA ASN A 222 -17.70 23.62 -28.73
C ASN A 222 -19.01 24.35 -28.39
N ASP A 223 -18.88 25.62 -27.98
CA ASP A 223 -20.03 26.52 -27.84
C ASP A 223 -20.90 26.51 -29.10
N ILE A 224 -22.21 26.36 -28.89
CA ILE A 224 -23.21 26.29 -29.96
C ILE A 224 -24.00 27.61 -29.96
N VAL A 225 -23.92 28.34 -31.06
CA VAL A 225 -24.74 29.54 -31.26
C VAL A 225 -25.85 29.25 -32.27
N ARG A 226 -27.10 29.56 -31.92
CA ARG A 226 -28.24 29.41 -32.82
C ARG A 226 -29.07 30.68 -32.86
N HIS A 227 -29.36 31.11 -34.09
CA HIS A 227 -30.26 32.20 -34.37
C HIS A 227 -31.61 31.63 -34.83
N ILE A 228 -32.67 32.00 -34.14
CA ILE A 228 -34.01 31.44 -34.38
C ILE A 228 -35.07 32.54 -34.45
N TYR A 229 -36.14 32.25 -35.20
CA TYR A 229 -37.35 33.10 -35.27
C TYR A 229 -38.39 32.72 -34.21
N SER A 230 -38.31 31.51 -33.67
CA SER A 230 -39.21 30.97 -32.64
C SER A 230 -38.72 31.32 -31.23
N PRO A 231 -39.61 31.29 -30.21
CA PRO A 231 -39.23 31.53 -28.81
C PRO A 231 -38.44 30.36 -28.20
N THR A 232 -38.52 29.16 -28.78
CA THR A 232 -37.77 27.97 -28.38
C THR A 232 -37.14 27.25 -29.57
N VAL A 233 -36.09 26.48 -29.30
CA VAL A 233 -35.51 25.54 -30.25
C VAL A 233 -34.92 24.32 -29.54
N VAL A 234 -35.03 23.15 -30.17
CA VAL A 234 -34.30 21.95 -29.74
C VAL A 234 -32.90 21.97 -30.35
N VAL A 235 -31.88 21.91 -29.50
CA VAL A 235 -30.48 21.84 -29.92
C VAL A 235 -29.96 20.42 -29.71
N ASN A 236 -29.35 19.86 -30.76
CA ASN A 236 -28.72 18.54 -30.72
C ASN A 236 -27.20 18.69 -30.73
N TRP A 237 -26.52 17.90 -29.90
CA TRP A 237 -25.06 17.77 -29.89
C TRP A 237 -24.64 16.31 -29.69
N THR A 238 -23.40 16.02 -30.04
CA THR A 238 -22.76 14.74 -29.74
C THR A 238 -22.32 14.72 -28.28
N SER A 239 -22.77 13.72 -27.51
CA SER A 239 -22.34 13.58 -26.11
C SER A 239 -20.83 13.33 -26.04
N PRO A 240 -20.11 13.99 -25.12
CA PRO A 240 -18.68 13.72 -24.91
C PRO A 240 -18.48 12.27 -24.46
N SER A 241 -17.33 11.71 -24.78
CA SER A 241 -16.93 10.37 -24.33
C SER A 241 -16.01 10.51 -23.13
N PHE A 242 -16.23 9.67 -22.12
CA PHE A 242 -15.34 9.54 -20.99
C PHE A 242 -14.85 8.10 -20.93
N PHE A 243 -13.54 7.93 -20.80
CA PHE A 243 -12.95 6.61 -20.65
C PHE A 243 -11.90 6.64 -19.56
N ASP A 244 -11.76 5.52 -18.87
CA ASP A 244 -10.69 5.31 -17.92
C ASP A 244 -9.68 4.34 -18.54
N PRO A 245 -8.39 4.68 -18.64
CA PRO A 245 -7.35 3.76 -19.09
C PRO A 245 -7.30 2.44 -18.32
N MET A 246 -7.71 2.46 -17.04
CA MET A 246 -7.80 1.27 -16.19
C MET A 246 -9.14 0.52 -16.33
N ASN A 247 -10.01 0.98 -17.25
CA ASN A 247 -11.31 0.41 -17.57
C ASN A 247 -12.23 0.25 -16.34
N THR A 248 -12.16 1.18 -15.38
CA THR A 248 -13.06 1.18 -14.22
C THR A 248 -14.43 1.76 -14.56
N SER A 249 -15.44 1.38 -13.78
CA SER A 249 -16.81 1.87 -13.93
C SER A 249 -16.89 3.37 -13.60
N LEU A 250 -17.40 4.13 -14.56
CA LEU A 250 -17.62 5.57 -14.43
C LEU A 250 -19.12 5.87 -14.26
N GLU A 251 -19.43 6.78 -13.35
CA GLU A 251 -20.75 7.39 -13.23
C GLU A 251 -20.75 8.72 -13.99
N ILE A 252 -21.62 8.84 -14.99
CA ILE A 252 -21.74 10.06 -15.82
C ILE A 252 -23.02 10.78 -15.43
N THR A 253 -22.87 12.04 -15.01
CA THR A 253 -23.98 12.94 -14.71
C THR A 253 -23.99 14.10 -15.71
N GLN A 254 -25.19 14.60 -16.01
CA GLN A 254 -25.39 15.73 -16.93
C GLN A 254 -26.57 16.58 -16.47
N ASN A 255 -26.47 17.90 -16.65
CA ASN A 255 -27.55 18.82 -16.29
C ASN A 255 -28.67 18.91 -17.37
N TYR A 256 -28.35 18.61 -18.63
CA TYR A 256 -29.32 18.57 -19.74
C TYR A 256 -29.27 17.22 -20.50
N PRO A 257 -30.17 16.26 -20.23
CA PRO A 257 -30.25 14.98 -20.94
C PRO A 257 -30.52 15.08 -22.45
N LYS A 258 -29.93 14.16 -23.23
CA LYS A 258 -30.06 14.12 -24.71
C LYS A 258 -31.52 13.97 -25.17
N GLY A 259 -31.99 14.90 -26.01
CA GLY A 259 -33.18 14.72 -26.86
C GLY A 259 -34.49 15.39 -26.40
N TYR A 260 -34.54 16.11 -25.27
CA TYR A 260 -35.80 16.65 -24.75
C TYR A 260 -35.69 18.04 -24.09
N TRP A 261 -34.77 18.90 -24.55
CA TRP A 261 -34.68 20.27 -24.04
C TRP A 261 -34.96 21.28 -25.13
N GLU A 262 -36.01 22.04 -24.90
CA GLU A 262 -36.30 23.27 -25.63
C GLU A 262 -35.58 24.42 -24.93
N PHE A 263 -34.64 25.04 -25.64
CA PHE A 263 -33.92 26.20 -25.14
C PHE A 263 -34.64 27.46 -25.59
N HIS A 264 -34.92 28.35 -24.63
CA HIS A 264 -35.38 29.71 -24.88
C HIS A 264 -34.20 30.61 -25.29
N TRP A 265 -34.45 31.88 -25.60
CA TRP A 265 -33.36 32.84 -25.79
C TRP A 265 -32.57 33.01 -24.50
N GLY A 266 -31.24 33.01 -24.60
CA GLY A 266 -30.34 33.10 -23.46
C GLY A 266 -29.09 32.23 -23.61
N ASP A 267 -28.33 32.14 -22.53
CA ASP A 267 -27.10 31.36 -22.42
C ASP A 267 -27.27 30.22 -21.42
N PHE A 268 -27.01 29.00 -21.88
CA PHE A 268 -27.21 27.79 -21.10
C PHE A 268 -25.89 27.03 -21.05
N GLN A 269 -25.34 26.85 -19.85
CA GLN A 269 -24.11 26.10 -19.65
C GLN A 269 -24.44 24.62 -19.53
N VAL A 270 -24.10 23.83 -20.54
CA VAL A 270 -24.24 22.37 -20.51
C VAL A 270 -23.00 21.77 -19.89
N GLN A 271 -23.17 20.84 -18.96
CA GLN A 271 -22.10 20.24 -18.18
C GLN A 271 -22.27 18.72 -18.12
N TYR A 272 -21.19 18.01 -18.41
CA TYR A 272 -21.04 16.57 -18.25
C TYR A 272 -19.93 16.30 -17.25
N VAL A 273 -20.20 15.49 -16.23
CA VAL A 273 -19.22 15.11 -15.22
C VAL A 273 -19.15 13.59 -15.14
N ALA A 274 -17.96 13.04 -15.40
CA ALA A 274 -17.67 11.63 -15.19
C ALA A 274 -16.89 11.47 -13.89
N THR A 275 -17.35 10.56 -13.03
CA THR A 275 -16.76 10.29 -11.71
C THR A 275 -16.42 8.82 -11.58
N LYS A 276 -15.20 8.53 -11.09
CA LYS A 276 -14.79 7.18 -10.72
C LYS A 276 -15.47 6.77 -9.40
N LEU A 277 -16.21 5.67 -9.40
CA LEU A 277 -16.93 5.19 -8.21
C LEU A 277 -16.01 4.79 -7.04
N LYS A 278 -14.76 4.38 -7.33
CA LYS A 278 -13.84 3.88 -6.29
C LYS A 278 -13.17 4.98 -5.47
N ASN A 279 -12.75 6.08 -6.10
CA ASN A 279 -11.92 7.11 -5.48
C ASN A 279 -12.46 8.54 -5.68
N GLY A 280 -13.58 8.71 -6.38
CA GLY A 280 -14.22 10.01 -6.60
C GLY A 280 -13.49 10.93 -7.56
N LEU A 281 -12.44 10.47 -8.25
CA LEU A 281 -11.75 11.28 -9.26
C LEU A 281 -12.72 11.59 -10.39
N ARG A 282 -12.72 12.86 -10.83
CA ARG A 282 -13.68 13.36 -11.80
C ARG A 282 -13.02 14.10 -12.95
N SER A 283 -13.67 14.05 -14.10
CA SER A 283 -13.39 14.93 -15.23
C SER A 283 -14.68 15.53 -15.78
N GLU A 284 -14.53 16.69 -16.40
CA GLU A 284 -15.65 17.54 -16.77
C GLU A 284 -15.50 18.01 -18.21
N CYS A 285 -16.62 18.03 -18.94
CA CYS A 285 -16.78 18.73 -20.21
C CYS A 285 -17.93 19.72 -20.06
N SER A 286 -17.65 20.99 -20.32
CA SER A 286 -18.67 22.05 -20.31
C SER A 286 -18.58 22.90 -21.57
N PHE A 287 -19.75 23.29 -22.08
CA PHE A 287 -19.90 24.14 -23.26
C PHE A 287 -21.19 24.95 -23.15
N THR A 288 -21.26 26.06 -23.89
CA THR A 288 -22.39 26.99 -23.83
C THR A 288 -23.29 26.83 -25.04
N VAL A 289 -24.59 26.67 -24.80
CA VAL A 289 -25.63 26.81 -25.83
C VAL A 289 -26.17 28.23 -25.74
N LYS A 290 -25.91 29.02 -26.77
CA LYS A 290 -26.36 30.42 -26.89
C LYS A 290 -27.47 30.50 -27.92
N ILE A 291 -28.70 30.71 -27.45
CA ILE A 291 -29.83 30.93 -28.33
C ILE A 291 -30.05 32.43 -28.43
N ARG A 292 -30.12 32.92 -29.67
CA ARG A 292 -30.28 34.33 -29.98
C ARG A 292 -31.45 34.50 -30.95
N PRO A 293 -32.12 35.66 -30.92
CA PRO A 293 -33.05 36.03 -31.99
C PRO A 293 -32.30 36.14 -33.33
N MET A 294 -33.02 35.96 -34.43
CA MET A 294 -32.45 36.12 -35.77
C MET A 294 -31.93 37.55 -35.95
N PRO A 295 -30.68 37.74 -36.43
CA PRO A 295 -30.16 39.06 -36.70
C PRO A 295 -30.98 39.70 -37.82
N CYS A 296 -31.21 40.99 -37.67
CA CYS A 296 -31.99 41.74 -38.64
C CYS A 296 -31.12 42.15 -39.80
N LEU A 297 -31.71 42.18 -41.00
CA LEU A 297 -31.08 42.85 -42.13
C LEU A 297 -30.75 44.29 -41.73
N GLU A 298 -29.61 44.76 -42.20
CA GLU A 298 -29.21 46.14 -41.97
C GLU A 298 -30.29 47.08 -42.49
N LEU A 299 -30.74 48.01 -41.65
CA LEU A 299 -31.74 49.01 -42.01
C LEU A 299 -31.14 49.98 -43.05
N SER A 300 -31.47 49.83 -44.33
CA SER A 300 -30.92 50.64 -45.43
C SER A 300 -31.73 51.94 -45.61
N VAL A 301 -31.26 53.03 -45.03
CA VAL A 301 -31.94 54.34 -45.13
C VAL A 301 -31.71 54.99 -46.51
N GLY A 302 -32.71 55.71 -47.02
CA GLY A 302 -32.66 56.35 -48.35
C GLY A 302 -31.78 57.60 -48.42
N ASN A 303 -31.72 58.25 -49.58
CA ASN A 303 -31.00 59.52 -49.71
C ASN A 303 -31.61 60.61 -48.80
N HIS A 304 -30.76 61.50 -48.28
CA HIS A 304 -31.14 62.56 -47.33
C HIS A 304 -31.66 62.07 -45.97
N SER A 305 -31.20 60.89 -45.55
CA SER A 305 -31.55 60.31 -44.26
C SER A 305 -30.34 59.67 -43.57
N ALA A 306 -30.37 59.65 -42.24
CA ALA A 306 -29.37 59.04 -41.38
C ALA A 306 -30.04 58.13 -40.34
N LYS A 307 -29.32 57.14 -39.83
CA LYS A 307 -29.79 56.27 -38.74
C LYS A 307 -28.81 56.28 -37.57
N VAL A 308 -29.33 56.19 -36.36
CA VAL A 308 -28.57 55.86 -35.15
C VAL A 308 -29.18 54.61 -34.55
N CYS A 309 -28.40 53.55 -34.48
CA CYS A 309 -28.82 52.27 -33.94
C CYS A 309 -28.04 51.94 -32.68
N THR A 310 -28.63 51.16 -31.78
CA THR A 310 -27.85 50.56 -30.70
C THR A 310 -27.04 49.38 -31.18
N ASN A 311 -26.02 49.05 -30.41
CA ASN A 311 -25.38 47.75 -30.48
C ASN A 311 -26.43 46.66 -30.28
N TRP A 312 -26.25 45.53 -30.96
CA TRP A 312 -27.12 44.37 -30.80
C TRP A 312 -27.13 43.96 -29.33
N LYS A 313 -28.26 44.16 -28.63
CA LYS A 313 -28.42 43.60 -27.29
C LYS A 313 -28.77 42.15 -27.49
N THR A 314 -27.88 41.27 -27.01
CA THR A 314 -27.93 39.81 -27.19
C THR A 314 -29.29 39.19 -26.89
N ASP A 315 -30.10 39.84 -26.06
CA ASP A 315 -31.30 39.24 -25.47
C ASP A 315 -32.61 39.87 -25.99
N PHE A 316 -32.56 40.92 -26.83
CA PHE A 316 -33.77 41.68 -27.21
C PHE A 316 -33.82 42.18 -28.67
N GLY A 317 -32.69 42.20 -29.38
CA GLY A 317 -32.60 42.69 -30.76
C GLY A 317 -31.97 44.08 -30.88
N GLN A 318 -32.35 44.83 -31.92
CA GLN A 318 -31.77 46.15 -32.25
C GLN A 318 -32.86 47.20 -32.41
N TYR A 319 -32.63 48.41 -31.89
CA TYR A 319 -33.47 49.56 -32.18
C TYR A 319 -32.66 50.65 -32.90
N CYS A 320 -33.30 51.30 -33.86
CA CYS A 320 -32.73 52.35 -34.69
C CYS A 320 -33.69 53.53 -34.73
N MET A 321 -33.14 54.74 -34.64
CA MET A 321 -33.86 55.97 -34.93
C MET A 321 -33.41 56.52 -36.29
N VAL A 322 -34.36 56.89 -37.14
CA VAL A 322 -34.11 57.45 -38.48
C VAL A 322 -34.38 58.95 -38.49
N PHE A 323 -33.49 59.72 -39.11
CA PHE A 323 -33.52 61.17 -39.23
C PHE A 323 -33.47 61.59 -40.70
N CYS A 324 -34.11 62.71 -41.04
CA CYS A 324 -33.98 63.37 -42.34
C CYS A 324 -33.04 64.58 -42.25
N ASP A 325 -32.41 64.93 -43.38
CA ASP A 325 -31.68 66.20 -43.53
C ASP A 325 -32.60 67.42 -43.32
N SER A 326 -32.04 68.59 -43.01
CA SER A 326 -32.76 69.80 -42.61
C SER A 326 -33.84 70.33 -43.57
N SER A 327 -33.86 69.84 -44.81
CA SER A 327 -34.77 70.28 -45.88
C SER A 327 -35.78 69.20 -46.32
N PHE A 328 -35.79 68.06 -45.61
CA PHE A 328 -36.66 66.93 -45.91
C PHE A 328 -37.41 66.48 -44.65
N THR A 329 -38.61 65.95 -44.84
CA THR A 329 -39.46 65.44 -43.76
C THR A 329 -39.95 64.04 -44.08
N LEU A 330 -40.26 63.25 -43.05
CA LEU A 330 -40.89 61.94 -43.22
C LEU A 330 -42.31 62.15 -43.79
N ALA A 331 -42.68 61.38 -44.81
CA ALA A 331 -43.93 61.54 -45.55
C ALA A 331 -45.21 61.36 -44.70
N ASN A 332 -45.11 60.65 -43.57
CA ASN A 332 -46.20 60.48 -42.62
C ASN A 332 -45.96 61.38 -41.40
N GLU A 333 -46.84 62.36 -41.18
CA GLU A 333 -46.74 63.40 -40.15
C GLU A 333 -46.88 62.91 -38.69
N ASN A 334 -46.71 61.61 -38.43
CA ASN A 334 -46.71 61.09 -37.07
C ASN A 334 -45.28 61.07 -36.52
N GLU A 335 -45.02 61.87 -35.46
CA GLU A 335 -43.77 61.86 -34.66
C GLU A 335 -43.36 60.46 -34.14
N PHE A 336 -44.25 59.47 -34.29
CA PHE A 336 -44.14 58.10 -33.86
C PHE A 336 -43.46 57.14 -34.87
N ASP A 337 -43.15 57.59 -36.09
CA ASP A 337 -42.62 56.75 -37.19
C ASP A 337 -41.07 56.80 -37.33
N GLN A 338 -40.37 57.48 -36.41
CA GLN A 338 -38.90 57.60 -36.41
C GLN A 338 -38.17 56.41 -35.79
N TRP A 339 -38.87 55.59 -34.99
CA TRP A 339 -38.29 54.47 -34.25
C TRP A 339 -38.58 53.15 -34.95
N TYR A 340 -37.52 52.47 -35.34
CA TYR A 340 -37.53 51.13 -35.92
C TYR A 340 -37.02 50.15 -34.88
N VAL A 341 -37.82 49.14 -34.57
CA VAL A 341 -37.43 48.07 -33.66
C VAL A 341 -37.36 46.77 -34.44
N CYS A 342 -36.24 46.08 -34.30
CA CYS A 342 -36.13 44.72 -34.76
C CYS A 342 -36.02 43.77 -33.57
N GLY A 343 -37.11 43.02 -33.38
CA GLY A 343 -37.21 41.98 -32.35
C GLY A 343 -36.93 40.60 -32.92
N ALA A 344 -37.39 39.57 -32.22
CA ALA A 344 -37.09 38.18 -32.54
C ALA A 344 -37.66 37.65 -33.86
N SER A 345 -38.60 38.36 -34.47
CA SER A 345 -39.10 38.05 -35.82
C SER A 345 -38.04 38.27 -36.92
N GLY A 346 -36.91 38.93 -36.61
CA GLY A 346 -35.90 39.31 -37.59
C GLY A 346 -36.40 40.37 -38.59
N LYS A 347 -37.59 40.93 -38.35
CA LYS A 347 -38.21 41.96 -39.18
C LYS A 347 -38.31 43.27 -38.40
N TRP A 348 -38.01 44.35 -39.09
CA TRP A 348 -38.24 45.70 -38.57
C TRP A 348 -39.75 45.95 -38.44
N SER A 349 -40.13 46.56 -37.31
CA SER A 349 -41.46 47.09 -37.06
C SER A 349 -41.36 48.59 -36.77
N PRO A 350 -42.09 49.46 -37.50
CA PRO A 350 -42.93 49.14 -38.67
C PRO A 350 -42.14 48.52 -39.84
N SER A 351 -42.83 47.91 -40.82
CA SER A 351 -42.19 47.09 -41.88
C SER A 351 -41.06 47.84 -42.60
N ALA A 352 -40.15 47.09 -43.23
CA ALA A 352 -38.93 47.61 -43.86
C ALA A 352 -39.14 48.57 -45.06
N GLU A 353 -40.37 49.00 -45.35
CA GLU A 353 -40.60 50.18 -46.18
C GLU A 353 -40.18 51.42 -45.40
N LEU A 354 -38.90 51.75 -45.56
CA LEU A 354 -38.27 52.90 -44.95
C LEU A 354 -38.81 54.19 -45.56
N PRO A 355 -39.00 55.26 -44.77
CA PRO A 355 -39.62 56.46 -45.25
C PRO A 355 -38.60 57.15 -46.14
N ASN A 356 -38.95 57.38 -47.40
CA ASN A 356 -38.19 58.32 -48.21
C ASN A 356 -38.46 59.70 -47.62
N CYS A 357 -37.40 60.34 -47.10
CA CYS A 357 -37.45 61.75 -46.73
C CYS A 357 -37.91 62.53 -47.97
N GLN A 358 -39.09 63.14 -47.89
CA GLN A 358 -39.67 63.89 -48.99
C GLN A 358 -39.23 65.35 -48.87
N GLN A 359 -38.84 65.92 -50.01
CA GLN A 359 -38.47 67.34 -50.07
C GLN A 359 -39.74 68.16 -49.83
N GLN A 360 -39.71 69.02 -48.82
CA GLN A 360 -40.85 69.88 -48.53
C GLN A 360 -41.02 70.88 -49.69
N LEU A 361 -42.02 70.66 -50.54
CA LEU A 361 -42.39 71.55 -51.65
C LEU A 361 -43.46 72.55 -51.19
N ASP A 362 -43.17 73.41 -50.21
CA ASP A 362 -43.88 74.70 -50.09
C ASP A 362 -43.17 75.66 -49.10
N PRO A 363 -42.78 76.89 -49.53
CA PRO A 363 -42.20 77.93 -48.67
C PRO A 363 -43.15 78.51 -47.60
N SER A 364 -44.42 78.08 -47.54
CA SER A 364 -45.46 78.77 -46.77
C SER A 364 -45.80 78.15 -45.41
N VAL A 365 -45.30 76.96 -45.07
CA VAL A 365 -45.69 76.29 -43.81
C VAL A 365 -44.75 76.70 -42.68
N ILE A 366 -45.25 77.67 -41.93
CA ILE A 366 -44.78 78.14 -40.63
C ILE A 366 -44.31 76.96 -39.76
N LYS A 367 -43.08 77.09 -39.25
CA LYS A 367 -42.50 76.34 -38.12
C LYS A 367 -43.57 75.82 -37.15
N LYS A 368 -43.90 74.54 -37.21
CA LYS A 368 -44.24 73.76 -36.01
C LYS A 368 -43.07 72.88 -35.65
N ARG A 369 -42.00 73.54 -35.21
CA ARG A 369 -41.03 72.91 -34.30
C ARG A 369 -41.66 73.01 -32.91
N LYS A 370 -42.33 71.97 -32.42
CA LYS A 370 -42.54 71.84 -30.97
C LYS A 370 -41.21 71.38 -30.36
N GLN A 371 -40.32 72.34 -30.19
CA GLN A 371 -39.21 72.20 -29.27
C GLN A 371 -39.77 72.29 -27.86
N TYR A 372 -39.77 71.19 -27.11
CA TYR A 372 -39.84 71.30 -25.66
C TYR A 372 -38.46 71.75 -25.18
N HIS A 373 -38.30 73.07 -25.10
CA HIS A 373 -37.18 73.66 -24.39
C HIS A 373 -37.48 73.55 -22.90
N PHE A 374 -36.89 72.57 -22.24
CA PHE A 374 -36.91 72.50 -20.77
C PHE A 374 -35.81 73.43 -20.27
N SER A 375 -36.19 74.50 -19.57
CA SER A 375 -35.25 75.26 -18.75
C SER A 375 -34.93 74.49 -17.46
N GLN A 376 -35.87 73.69 -16.95
CA GLN A 376 -35.73 72.78 -15.81
C GLN A 376 -36.70 71.57 -15.92
N CYS A 377 -36.28 70.40 -15.44
CA CYS A 377 -36.98 69.11 -15.57
C CYS A 377 -38.19 68.91 -14.62
N ASN A 378 -38.80 69.98 -14.14
CA ASN A 378 -39.80 69.92 -13.06
C ASN A 378 -41.25 69.81 -13.56
N ASP A 379 -41.49 69.81 -14.88
CA ASP A 379 -42.82 69.63 -15.45
C ASP A 379 -43.25 68.16 -15.41
N MET A 380 -43.73 67.76 -14.24
CA MET A 380 -44.19 66.40 -13.97
C MET A 380 -45.38 65.99 -14.85
N SER A 381 -46.17 66.94 -15.39
CA SER A 381 -47.30 66.62 -16.27
C SER A 381 -46.82 66.08 -17.62
N SER A 382 -45.81 66.71 -18.21
CA SER A 382 -45.22 66.29 -19.49
C SER A 382 -44.45 64.97 -19.34
N VAL A 383 -43.73 64.80 -18.22
CA VAL A 383 -43.06 63.55 -17.85
C VAL A 383 -44.07 62.41 -17.69
N ASN A 384 -45.17 62.65 -16.97
CA ASN A 384 -46.24 61.66 -16.79
C ASN A 384 -46.92 61.30 -18.10
N GLN A 385 -47.18 62.27 -18.98
CA GLN A 385 -47.78 62.02 -20.27
C GLN A 385 -46.89 61.14 -21.17
N MET A 386 -45.58 61.38 -21.18
CA MET A 386 -44.61 60.53 -21.90
C MET A 386 -44.58 59.11 -21.34
N THR A 387 -44.57 58.97 -20.01
CA THR A 387 -44.64 57.68 -19.33
C THR A 387 -45.93 56.94 -19.67
N GLU A 388 -47.10 57.60 -19.64
CA GLU A 388 -48.38 56.98 -19.99
C GLU A 388 -48.42 56.48 -21.44
N ILE A 389 -47.88 57.27 -22.38
CA ILE A 389 -47.82 56.91 -23.80
C ILE A 389 -46.93 55.69 -24.03
N PHE A 390 -45.74 55.68 -23.41
CA PHE A 390 -44.84 54.51 -23.45
C PHE A 390 -45.53 53.26 -22.91
N MET A 391 -46.16 53.37 -21.73
CA MET A 391 -46.83 52.25 -21.08
C MET A 391 -48.03 51.72 -21.87
N LYS A 392 -48.79 52.61 -22.53
CA LYS A 392 -49.91 52.21 -23.40
C LYS A 392 -49.43 51.35 -24.57
N ARG A 393 -48.29 51.73 -25.18
CA ARG A 393 -47.73 51.03 -26.36
C ARG A 393 -47.03 49.73 -26.00
N PHE A 394 -46.36 49.69 -24.86
CA PHE A 394 -45.80 48.46 -24.29
C PHE A 394 -46.91 47.42 -24.06
N ASN A 395 -48.02 47.82 -23.42
CA ASN A 395 -49.14 46.93 -23.14
C ASN A 395 -49.91 46.45 -24.41
N SER A 396 -49.86 47.21 -25.51
CA SER A 396 -50.55 46.89 -26.77
C SER A 396 -49.69 46.13 -27.78
N SER A 397 -48.44 45.83 -27.44
CA SER A 397 -47.49 45.09 -28.30
C SER A 397 -47.46 43.60 -27.98
N GLU A 398 -46.77 42.79 -28.80
CA GLU A 398 -46.54 41.35 -28.54
C GLU A 398 -45.78 41.12 -27.21
N PHE A 399 -45.12 42.15 -26.66
CA PHE A 399 -44.45 42.15 -25.36
C PHE A 399 -45.42 42.07 -24.16
N SER A 400 -46.72 42.33 -24.36
CA SER A 400 -47.79 42.14 -23.36
C SER A 400 -47.84 40.70 -22.82
N TYR A 401 -47.47 39.72 -23.65
CA TYR A 401 -47.40 38.30 -23.29
C TYR A 401 -46.30 38.01 -22.26
N PHE A 402 -45.20 38.77 -22.27
CA PHE A 402 -44.02 38.56 -21.41
C PHE A 402 -44.34 38.90 -19.94
N CYS A 403 -44.97 40.05 -19.70
CA CYS A 403 -45.40 40.46 -18.35
C CYS A 403 -46.60 39.67 -17.81
N LYS A 404 -47.39 39.03 -18.69
CA LYS A 404 -48.57 38.25 -18.29
C LYS A 404 -48.25 36.82 -17.88
N ASN A 405 -47.17 36.22 -18.39
CA ASN A 405 -46.85 34.80 -18.18
C ASN A 405 -45.63 34.56 -17.27
N TYR A 406 -44.71 35.51 -17.15
CA TYR A 406 -43.66 35.45 -16.14
C TYR A 406 -44.14 36.15 -14.87
N ASP A 407 -44.81 35.37 -14.03
CA ASP A 407 -45.36 35.79 -12.74
C ASP A 407 -44.25 36.40 -11.85
N LYS A 408 -44.42 37.69 -11.51
CA LYS A 408 -43.79 38.42 -10.38
C LYS A 408 -42.41 39.09 -10.50
N GLU A 409 -41.87 39.36 -11.69
CA GLU A 409 -40.65 40.23 -11.80
C GLU A 409 -40.81 41.48 -12.68
N CYS A 410 -42.00 41.75 -13.22
CA CYS A 410 -42.28 43.09 -13.77
C CYS A 410 -42.87 44.00 -12.70
N SER A 411 -42.01 44.55 -11.84
CA SER A 411 -42.35 45.73 -11.06
C SER A 411 -42.22 46.97 -11.96
N LYS A 412 -43.30 47.77 -12.05
CA LYS A 412 -43.32 49.05 -12.77
C LYS A 412 -42.78 50.16 -11.87
N GLU A 413 -41.51 50.05 -11.50
CA GLU A 413 -40.83 51.08 -10.73
C GLU A 413 -39.57 51.51 -11.48
N ASN A 414 -39.26 52.81 -11.47
CA ASN A 414 -38.08 53.44 -12.10
C ASN A 414 -38.10 53.61 -13.63
N VAL A 415 -39.26 53.83 -14.27
CA VAL A 415 -39.25 54.49 -15.60
C VAL A 415 -38.84 55.94 -15.37
N SER A 416 -37.53 56.21 -15.50
CA SER A 416 -36.97 57.55 -15.39
C SER A 416 -36.74 58.12 -16.79
N ILE A 417 -37.29 59.30 -17.02
CA ILE A 417 -36.99 60.10 -18.21
C ILE A 417 -35.77 60.94 -17.84
N ILE A 418 -34.62 60.62 -18.41
CA ILE A 418 -33.41 61.45 -18.31
C ILE A 418 -33.53 62.50 -19.41
N CYS A 419 -33.79 63.75 -19.01
CA CYS A 419 -33.80 64.89 -19.92
C CYS A 419 -32.40 65.26 -20.40
#